data_AF-A0A183MWK0-F1
#
_entry.id   AF-A0A183MWK0-F1
#
_cell.length_a   1.000
_cell.length_b   1.000
_cell.length_c   1.000
_cell.angle_alpha   90.00
_cell.angle_beta   90.00
_cell.angle_gamma   90.00
#
_symmetry.space_group_name_H-M   'P 1'
#
loop_
_entity.id
_entity.type
_entity.pdbx_description
1 polymer ?
#
loop_
_entity_poly.entity_id
_entity_poly.type
_entity_poly.pdbx_seq_one_letter_code
_entity_poly.pdbx_strand_id
1 'polypeptide(L)'
;MHRSDINCLQQTQQVRPKMDYKHPVFQILLDQRKLRTPTGIHFHVPNQALAVAVAHEWDSQVDTIKRYAMPLTTLCNRALDTPADKHDILVSTIMQYADTDTICFRCQEPDDLVKVQSLSWDPIINWVNKHYQIKPVITNSMTSLAKLSPLDKEKLTRYFNSYNIWGLTGKLSMMSIISRISF
;
A
#
# COMPACT_ATOMS: atom_id res chain seq x y z
N MET A 1 -7.32 22.99 -9.67
CA MET A 1 -6.35 23.29 -10.73
C MET A 1 -6.85 22.66 -12.02
N HIS A 2 -7.31 23.46 -12.98
CA HIS A 2 -7.87 22.99 -14.25
C HIS A 2 -6.75 22.30 -15.07
N ARG A 3 -7.08 21.15 -15.69
CA ARG A 3 -6.14 20.15 -16.25
C ARG A 3 -5.65 20.46 -17.68
N SER A 4 -5.45 21.72 -18.05
CA SER A 4 -5.23 22.07 -19.46
C SER A 4 -3.77 22.19 -19.90
N ASP A 5 -2.82 22.43 -18.99
CA ASP A 5 -1.52 22.99 -19.39
C ASP A 5 -0.31 22.11 -19.00
N ILE A 6 -0.47 20.80 -18.98
CA ILE A 6 0.66 19.87 -18.80
C ILE A 6 1.02 19.32 -20.18
N ASN A 7 1.70 20.14 -20.99
CA ASN A 7 2.35 19.66 -22.21
C ASN A 7 3.43 18.66 -21.79
N CYS A 8 3.21 17.39 -22.07
CA CYS A 8 4.01 16.29 -21.52
C CYS A 8 5.28 15.99 -22.36
N LEU A 9 5.40 16.62 -23.53
CA LEU A 9 6.47 16.34 -24.50
C LEU A 9 7.83 16.99 -24.19
N GLN A 10 7.97 17.75 -23.10
CA GLN A 10 9.23 18.46 -22.76
C GLN A 10 9.53 18.53 -21.26
N GLN A 11 8.97 17.63 -20.43
CA GLN A 11 9.12 17.75 -18.98
C GLN A 11 10.54 17.42 -18.49
N THR A 12 11.31 18.46 -18.15
CA THR A 12 12.59 18.25 -17.47
C THR A 12 12.35 17.89 -16.02
N GLN A 13 12.82 16.70 -15.64
CA GLN A 13 12.66 16.18 -14.29
C GLN A 13 13.94 16.27 -13.49
N GLN A 14 13.83 16.83 -12.29
CA GLN A 14 14.94 16.93 -11.38
C GLN A 14 14.52 16.45 -10.00
N VAL A 15 15.35 15.59 -9.43
CA VAL A 15 15.27 15.19 -8.03
C VAL A 15 16.20 16.09 -7.23
N ARG A 16 15.66 16.84 -6.26
CA ARG A 16 16.46 17.71 -5.39
C ARG A 16 16.26 17.35 -3.91
N PRO A 17 17.35 17.24 -3.11
CA PRO A 17 17.23 17.12 -1.67
C PRO A 17 16.73 18.45 -1.07
N LYS A 18 15.87 18.37 -0.06
CA LYS A 18 15.46 19.50 0.78
C LYS A 18 15.96 19.26 2.20
N MET A 19 16.85 20.16 2.65
CA MET A 19 17.60 20.08 3.92
C MET A 19 16.81 20.54 5.14
N ASP A 20 15.56 20.98 4.96
CA ASP A 20 14.73 21.65 5.97
C ASP A 20 14.01 20.67 6.93
N TYR A 21 14.26 19.37 6.79
CA TYR A 21 13.63 18.30 7.56
C TYR A 21 14.70 17.58 8.38
N LYS A 22 14.33 17.05 9.56
CA LYS A 22 15.22 16.21 10.41
C LYS A 22 15.88 15.05 9.65
N HIS A 23 15.31 14.65 8.50
CA HIS A 23 15.89 13.72 7.53
C HIS A 23 15.75 14.30 6.12
N PRO A 24 16.71 14.06 5.20
CA PRO A 24 16.62 14.59 3.84
C PRO A 24 15.36 14.07 3.13
N VAL A 25 14.57 14.98 2.56
CA VAL A 25 13.45 14.62 1.66
C VAL A 25 13.78 15.02 0.24
N PHE A 26 13.17 14.33 -0.72
CA PHE A 26 13.42 14.54 -2.14
C PHE A 26 12.18 15.10 -2.82
N GLN A 27 12.36 16.10 -3.68
CA GLN A 27 11.27 16.72 -4.46
C GLN A 27 11.42 16.40 -5.93
N ILE A 28 10.29 16.24 -6.62
CA ILE A 28 10.25 16.14 -8.09
C ILE A 28 9.85 17.51 -8.65
N LEU A 29 10.67 18.00 -9.58
CA LEU A 29 10.35 19.18 -10.37
C LEU A 29 9.92 18.74 -11.77
N LEU A 30 8.81 19.29 -12.28
CA LEU A 30 8.38 19.17 -13.68
C LEU A 30 8.55 20.55 -14.31
N ASP A 31 9.40 20.69 -15.31
CA ASP A 31 9.70 21.99 -15.95
C ASP A 31 10.08 23.07 -14.94
N GLN A 32 10.95 22.70 -14.00
CA GLN A 32 11.40 23.53 -12.88
C GLN A 32 10.28 23.94 -11.88
N ARG A 33 9.04 23.49 -12.07
CA ARG A 33 7.93 23.69 -11.14
C ARG A 33 7.83 22.52 -10.19
N LYS A 34 7.60 22.81 -8.90
CA LYS A 34 7.44 21.77 -7.87
C LYS A 34 6.14 20.99 -8.13
N LEU A 35 6.25 19.67 -8.22
CA LEU A 35 5.08 18.79 -8.24
C LEU A 35 4.26 18.98 -6.94
N ARG A 36 2.94 18.90 -7.07
CA ARG A 36 2.00 19.01 -5.95
C ARG A 36 1.04 17.84 -5.91
N THR A 37 0.58 17.49 -4.72
CA THR A 37 -0.47 16.50 -4.52
C THR A 37 -1.84 17.08 -4.93
N PRO A 38 -2.88 16.25 -5.08
CA PRO A 38 -4.24 16.73 -5.36
C PRO A 38 -4.78 17.74 -4.33
N THR A 39 -4.35 17.65 -3.07
CA THR A 39 -4.73 18.62 -2.02
C THR A 39 -3.93 19.93 -2.09
N GLY A 40 -2.92 20.00 -2.96
CA GLY A 40 -2.14 21.20 -3.25
C GLY A 40 -0.86 21.35 -2.43
N ILE A 41 -0.52 20.37 -1.59
CA ILE A 41 0.76 20.38 -0.84
C ILE A 41 1.93 19.98 -1.73
N HIS A 42 3.15 20.35 -1.33
CA HIS A 42 4.36 20.00 -2.08
C HIS A 42 4.60 18.50 -2.08
N PHE A 43 4.80 17.92 -3.26
CA PHE A 43 5.13 16.51 -3.41
C PHE A 43 6.59 16.27 -3.02
N HIS A 44 6.80 15.60 -1.89
CA HIS A 44 8.13 15.20 -1.43
C HIS A 44 8.12 13.76 -0.91
N VAL A 45 9.22 13.05 -1.05
CA VAL A 45 9.34 11.65 -0.64
C VAL A 45 10.57 11.42 0.24
N PRO A 46 10.58 10.41 1.13
CA PRO A 46 11.63 10.24 2.13
C PRO A 46 12.91 9.62 1.57
N ASN A 47 12.93 9.12 0.33
CA ASN A 47 14.10 8.46 -0.24
C ASN A 47 14.28 8.80 -1.73
N GLN A 48 15.54 8.78 -2.19
CA GLN A 48 15.90 9.17 -3.55
C GLN A 48 15.39 8.18 -4.59
N ALA A 49 15.46 6.88 -4.31
CA ALA A 49 15.05 5.83 -5.24
C ALA A 49 13.56 5.95 -5.62
N LEU A 50 12.70 6.23 -4.66
CA LEU A 50 11.28 6.51 -4.84
C LEU A 50 11.07 7.81 -5.63
N ALA A 51 11.88 8.84 -5.37
CA ALA A 51 11.80 10.09 -6.14
C ALA A 51 12.13 9.87 -7.62
N VAL A 52 13.19 9.09 -7.90
CA VAL A 52 13.59 8.72 -9.27
C VAL A 52 12.52 7.84 -9.93
N ALA A 53 11.95 6.88 -9.22
CA ALA A 53 10.91 6.02 -9.76
C ALA A 53 9.62 6.81 -10.07
N VAL A 54 9.21 7.73 -9.19
CA VAL A 54 8.10 8.65 -9.45
C VAL A 54 8.41 9.55 -10.64
N ALA A 55 9.61 10.11 -10.71
CA ALA A 55 10.05 10.91 -11.85
C ALA A 55 9.87 10.10 -13.16
N HIS A 56 10.38 8.88 -13.21
CA HIS A 56 10.23 8.00 -14.37
C HIS A 56 8.75 7.75 -14.76
N GLU A 57 7.82 7.61 -13.81
CA GLU A 57 6.39 7.53 -14.13
C GLU A 57 5.89 8.78 -14.87
N TRP A 58 6.31 9.96 -14.43
CA TRP A 58 5.97 11.23 -15.10
C TRP A 58 6.65 11.36 -16.47
N ASP A 59 7.87 10.83 -16.63
CA ASP A 59 8.66 10.93 -17.87
C ASP A 59 8.07 10.04 -18.96
N SER A 60 7.50 8.90 -18.54
CA SER A 60 6.80 7.96 -19.43
C SER A 60 5.46 8.48 -19.97
N GLN A 61 4.98 9.65 -19.53
CA GLN A 61 3.73 10.25 -20.01
C GLN A 61 4.01 11.08 -21.28
N VAL A 62 3.32 10.80 -22.39
CA VAL A 62 3.63 11.40 -23.72
C VAL A 62 2.58 12.44 -24.15
N ASP A 63 1.39 12.01 -24.57
CA ASP A 63 0.36 12.94 -25.06
C ASP A 63 -0.65 13.30 -23.96
N THR A 64 -0.98 12.33 -23.12
CA THR A 64 -1.99 12.44 -22.07
C THR A 64 -1.52 11.70 -20.82
N ILE A 65 -1.85 12.29 -19.66
CA ILE A 65 -1.49 11.69 -18.37
C ILE A 65 -2.39 10.48 -18.10
N LYS A 66 -1.81 9.29 -18.18
CA LYS A 66 -2.44 7.99 -17.90
C LYS A 66 -2.23 7.62 -16.44
N ARG A 67 -3.15 8.02 -15.57
CA ARG A 67 -3.07 7.77 -14.12
C ARG A 67 -2.88 6.32 -13.71
N TYR A 68 -3.44 5.37 -14.48
CA TYR A 68 -3.28 3.95 -14.21
C TYR A 68 -1.83 3.46 -14.42
N ALA A 69 -1.02 4.21 -15.19
CA ALA A 69 0.40 3.97 -15.39
C ALA A 69 1.29 4.71 -14.39
N MET A 70 0.70 5.29 -13.33
CA MET A 70 1.42 6.06 -12.30
C MET A 70 1.09 5.59 -10.86
N PRO A 71 1.28 4.28 -10.55
CA PRO A 71 0.96 3.72 -9.24
C PRO A 71 1.77 4.32 -8.09
N LEU A 72 3.06 4.62 -8.27
CA LEU A 72 3.91 5.19 -7.22
C LEU A 72 3.53 6.63 -6.93
N THR A 73 3.24 7.43 -7.95
CA THR A 73 2.72 8.79 -7.81
C THR A 73 1.41 8.78 -7.03
N THR A 74 0.50 7.86 -7.37
CA THR A 74 -0.79 7.69 -6.65
C THR A 74 -0.56 7.31 -5.19
N LEU A 75 0.36 6.39 -4.92
CA LEU A 75 0.68 5.94 -3.56
C LEU A 75 1.31 7.05 -2.71
N CYS A 76 2.24 7.81 -3.29
CA CYS A 76 2.88 8.94 -2.63
C CYS A 76 1.89 10.06 -2.34
N ASN A 77 0.99 10.38 -3.28
CA ASN A 77 -0.10 11.33 -3.04
C ASN A 77 -0.94 10.89 -1.83
N ARG A 78 -1.33 9.60 -1.79
CA ARG A 78 -2.09 9.07 -0.65
C ARG A 78 -1.31 9.19 0.67
N ALA A 79 -0.03 8.87 0.68
CA ALA A 79 0.80 8.93 1.89
C ALA A 79 0.97 10.38 2.39
N LEU A 80 1.18 11.32 1.47
CA LEU A 80 1.34 12.75 1.78
C LEU A 80 0.04 13.41 2.22
N ASP A 81 -1.08 13.06 1.58
CA ASP A 81 -2.40 13.59 1.89
C ASP A 81 -3.05 12.90 3.10
N THR A 82 -2.40 11.87 3.69
CA THR A 82 -2.87 11.22 4.92
C THR A 82 -2.31 11.94 6.14
N PRO A 83 -3.16 12.58 6.96
CA PRO A 83 -2.73 13.23 8.19
C PRO A 83 -2.12 12.26 9.21
N ALA A 84 -1.16 12.72 10.01
CA ALA A 84 -0.40 11.89 10.95
C ALA A 84 -1.28 11.30 12.08
N ASP A 85 -2.34 12.01 12.49
CA ASP A 85 -3.34 11.58 13.46
C ASP A 85 -4.23 10.43 12.95
N LYS A 86 -4.14 10.06 11.67
CA LYS A 86 -4.84 8.89 11.11
C LYS A 86 -4.07 7.58 11.23
N HIS A 87 -2.92 7.54 11.91
CA HIS A 87 -2.12 6.33 12.05
C HIS A 87 -2.93 5.15 12.64
N ASP A 88 -3.61 5.37 13.77
CA ASP A 88 -4.47 4.34 14.40
C ASP A 88 -5.63 3.90 13.49
N ILE A 89 -6.15 4.82 12.67
CA ILE A 89 -7.20 4.53 11.70
C ILE A 89 -6.66 3.62 10.59
N LEU A 90 -5.43 3.86 10.11
CA LEU A 90 -4.81 2.98 9.11
C LEU A 90 -4.57 1.58 9.68
N VAL A 91 -4.06 1.49 10.90
CA VAL A 91 -3.79 0.20 11.56
C VAL A 91 -5.09 -0.56 11.79
N SER A 92 -6.12 0.08 12.33
CA SER A 92 -7.43 -0.55 12.50
C SER A 92 -8.06 -0.98 11.18
N THR A 93 -7.90 -0.20 10.09
CA THR A 93 -8.36 -0.59 8.75
C THR A 93 -7.61 -1.82 8.23
N ILE A 94 -6.28 -1.87 8.41
CA ILE A 94 -5.47 -3.04 8.05
C ILE A 94 -5.94 -4.28 8.84
N MET A 95 -6.21 -4.11 10.14
CA MET A 95 -6.66 -5.22 10.99
C MET A 95 -8.04 -5.77 10.60
N GLN A 96 -8.91 -5.01 9.91
CA GLN A 96 -10.17 -5.52 9.38
C GLN A 96 -9.95 -6.59 8.30
N TYR A 97 -8.88 -6.49 7.52
CA TYR A 97 -8.52 -7.51 6.53
C TYR A 97 -7.97 -8.78 7.20
N ALA A 98 -7.29 -8.66 8.34
CA ALA A 98 -6.73 -9.81 9.04
C ALA A 98 -7.80 -10.80 9.54
N ASP A 99 -8.99 -10.30 9.90
CA ASP A 99 -10.14 -11.14 10.30
C ASP A 99 -10.87 -11.79 9.12
N THR A 100 -10.65 -11.27 7.90
CA THR A 100 -11.39 -11.65 6.70
C THR A 100 -10.47 -12.11 5.57
N ASP A 101 -9.25 -12.55 5.90
CA ASP A 101 -8.26 -12.95 4.91
C ASP A 101 -8.71 -14.18 4.13
N THR A 102 -8.65 -14.09 2.80
CA THR A 102 -9.09 -15.15 1.88
C THR A 102 -8.41 -16.49 2.14
N ILE A 103 -7.13 -16.52 2.53
CA ILE A 103 -6.41 -17.79 2.74
C ILE A 103 -6.92 -18.58 3.95
N CYS A 104 -7.66 -17.92 4.85
CA CYS A 104 -8.31 -18.50 6.01
C CYS A 104 -9.67 -19.13 5.67
N PHE A 105 -10.24 -18.86 4.49
CA PHE A 105 -11.50 -19.45 4.02
C PHE A 105 -11.22 -20.54 2.99
N ARG A 106 -11.39 -21.80 3.39
CA ARG A 106 -11.08 -22.97 2.56
C ARG A 106 -12.35 -23.61 2.03
N CYS A 107 -12.31 -23.99 0.77
CA CYS A 107 -13.33 -24.83 0.18
C CYS A 107 -13.26 -26.23 0.78
N GLN A 108 -14.37 -26.96 0.77
CA GLN A 108 -14.40 -28.39 1.09
C GLN A 108 -14.53 -29.26 -0.17
N GLU A 109 -15.04 -28.66 -1.25
CA GLU A 109 -15.25 -29.34 -2.53
C GLU A 109 -15.10 -28.31 -3.67
N PRO A 110 -14.76 -28.75 -4.89
CA PRO A 110 -14.32 -30.11 -5.24
C PRO A 110 -12.90 -30.43 -4.73
N ASP A 111 -12.55 -31.71 -4.59
CA ASP A 111 -11.26 -32.18 -4.05
C ASP A 111 -10.04 -31.54 -4.72
N ASP A 112 -10.09 -31.33 -6.03
CA ASP A 112 -8.98 -30.73 -6.77
C ASP A 112 -8.73 -29.28 -6.35
N LEU A 113 -9.78 -28.52 -6.04
CA LEU A 113 -9.67 -27.16 -5.51
C LEU A 113 -9.09 -27.19 -4.08
N VAL A 114 -9.53 -28.13 -3.24
CA VAL A 114 -8.99 -28.30 -1.89
C VAL A 114 -7.49 -28.58 -1.93
N LYS A 115 -7.05 -29.50 -2.80
CA LYS A 115 -5.62 -29.82 -2.99
C LYS A 115 -4.82 -28.58 -3.42
N VAL A 116 -5.31 -27.82 -4.40
CA VAL A 116 -4.61 -26.61 -4.88
C VAL A 116 -4.53 -25.54 -3.78
N GLN A 117 -5.61 -25.33 -3.03
CA GLN A 117 -5.62 -24.41 -1.89
C GLN A 117 -4.61 -24.84 -0.82
N SER A 118 -4.62 -26.11 -0.41
CA SER A 118 -3.65 -26.62 0.58
C SER A 118 -2.20 -26.47 0.12
N LEU A 119 -1.88 -26.92 -1.10
CA LEU A 119 -0.53 -26.84 -1.64
C LEU A 119 -0.01 -25.39 -1.71
N SER A 120 -0.88 -24.43 -2.04
CA SER A 120 -0.48 -23.04 -2.25
C SER A 120 -0.52 -22.20 -0.97
N TRP A 121 -1.53 -22.40 -0.12
CA TRP A 121 -1.82 -21.50 1.00
C TRP A 121 -1.32 -22.01 2.35
N ASP A 122 -1.15 -23.32 2.55
CA ASP A 122 -0.61 -23.87 3.80
C ASP A 122 0.83 -23.39 4.08
N PRO A 123 1.73 -23.28 3.08
CA PRO A 123 3.05 -22.68 3.28
C PRO A 123 2.98 -21.23 3.80
N ILE A 124 2.00 -20.45 3.34
CA ILE A 124 1.80 -19.07 3.75
C ILE A 124 1.31 -19.02 5.21
N ILE A 125 0.31 -19.83 5.57
CA ILE A 125 -0.19 -19.94 6.94
C ILE A 125 0.93 -20.38 7.90
N ASN A 126 1.72 -21.38 7.52
CA ASN A 126 2.83 -21.88 8.31
C ASN A 126 3.92 -20.81 8.49
N TRP A 127 4.23 -20.05 7.44
CA TRP A 127 5.17 -18.93 7.53
C TRP A 127 4.64 -17.84 8.46
N VAL A 128 3.37 -17.45 8.33
CA VAL A 128 2.73 -16.45 9.21
C VAL A 128 2.78 -16.89 10.67
N ASN A 129 2.46 -18.16 10.94
CA ASN A 129 2.50 -18.70 12.29
C ASN A 129 3.91 -18.65 12.88
N LYS A 130 4.91 -19.10 12.11
CA LYS A 130 6.31 -19.07 12.57
C LYS A 130 6.86 -17.66 12.76
N HIS A 131 6.55 -16.75 11.83
CA HIS A 131 7.14 -15.41 11.80
C HIS A 131 6.49 -14.45 12.80
N TYR A 132 5.15 -14.44 12.85
CA TYR A 132 4.40 -13.54 13.72
C TYR A 132 3.96 -14.19 15.04
N GLN A 133 4.19 -15.49 15.21
CA GLN A 133 3.79 -16.27 16.39
C GLN A 133 2.27 -16.17 16.64
N ILE A 134 1.48 -16.16 15.57
CA ILE A 134 0.02 -16.12 15.61
C ILE A 134 -0.56 -17.43 15.07
N LYS A 135 -1.80 -17.76 15.45
CA LYS A 135 -2.49 -18.95 14.91
C LYS A 135 -3.73 -18.51 14.14
N PRO A 136 -3.62 -18.29 12.81
CA PRO A 136 -4.78 -17.99 11.99
C PRO A 136 -5.80 -19.14 12.08
N VAL A 137 -7.06 -18.78 12.25
CA VAL A 137 -8.16 -19.74 12.25
C VAL A 137 -8.50 -20.05 10.80
N ILE A 138 -8.53 -21.33 10.43
CA ILE A 138 -8.98 -21.76 9.10
C ILE A 138 -10.44 -22.19 9.22
N THR A 139 -11.32 -21.66 8.36
CA THR A 139 -12.75 -21.95 8.33
C THR A 139 -13.19 -22.31 6.91
N ASN A 140 -14.27 -23.06 6.82
CA ASN A 140 -15.01 -23.32 5.57
C ASN A 140 -16.45 -22.77 5.66
N SER A 141 -16.79 -22.16 6.79
CA SER A 141 -18.14 -21.67 7.07
C SER A 141 -18.33 -20.29 6.46
N MET A 142 -19.42 -20.12 5.73
CA MET A 142 -19.85 -18.81 5.24
C MET A 142 -20.38 -17.90 6.36
N THR A 143 -20.80 -18.47 7.49
CA THR A 143 -21.46 -17.74 8.58
C THR A 143 -20.52 -17.47 9.76
N SER A 144 -19.48 -18.29 9.94
CA SER A 144 -18.48 -18.11 10.99
C SER A 144 -17.24 -17.38 10.46
N LEU A 145 -16.98 -16.19 10.98
CA LEU A 145 -15.75 -15.45 10.70
C LEU A 145 -14.57 -16.14 11.38
N ALA A 146 -13.49 -16.39 10.62
CA ALA A 146 -12.20 -16.84 11.11
C ALA A 146 -11.48 -15.75 11.93
N LYS A 147 -12.08 -15.33 13.04
CA LYS A 147 -11.55 -14.25 13.88
C LYS A 147 -10.29 -14.70 14.59
N LEU A 148 -9.26 -13.86 14.51
CA LEU A 148 -8.05 -14.05 15.30
C LEU A 148 -8.34 -13.92 16.79
N SER A 149 -7.59 -14.65 17.61
CA SER A 149 -7.65 -14.51 19.07
C SER A 149 -7.27 -13.09 19.51
N PRO A 150 -7.79 -12.56 20.64
CA PRO A 150 -7.43 -11.23 21.12
C PRO A 150 -5.91 -11.03 21.27
N LEU A 151 -5.20 -12.06 21.73
CA LEU A 151 -3.75 -12.06 21.89
C LEU A 151 -3.02 -11.93 20.54
N ASP A 152 -3.47 -12.65 19.52
CA ASP A 152 -2.85 -12.60 18.20
C ASP A 152 -3.15 -11.28 17.47
N LYS A 153 -4.33 -10.71 17.70
CA LYS A 153 -4.66 -9.35 17.25
C LYS A 153 -3.74 -8.31 17.88
N GLU A 154 -3.44 -8.43 19.17
CA GLU A 154 -2.53 -7.51 19.85
C GLU A 154 -1.11 -7.59 19.25
N LYS A 155 -0.59 -8.81 19.00
CA LYS A 155 0.72 -9.00 18.35
C LYS A 155 0.78 -8.33 16.98
N LEU A 156 -0.22 -8.56 16.13
CA LEU A 156 -0.29 -7.93 14.80
C LEU A 156 -0.46 -6.42 14.88
N THR A 157 -1.29 -5.92 15.79
CA THR A 157 -1.50 -4.47 16.00
C THR A 157 -0.19 -3.82 16.41
N ARG A 158 0.55 -4.41 17.37
CA ARG A 158 1.89 -3.93 17.77
C ARG A 158 2.86 -3.93 16.60
N TYR A 159 2.85 -4.96 15.76
CA TYR A 159 3.68 -5.03 14.55
C TYR A 159 3.34 -3.92 13.53
N PHE A 160 2.07 -3.66 13.27
CA PHE A 160 1.70 -2.56 12.35
C PHE A 160 2.00 -1.19 12.97
N ASN A 161 1.85 -1.04 14.28
CA ASN A 161 2.17 0.20 14.98
C ASN A 161 3.65 0.61 14.88
N SER A 162 4.57 -0.33 14.65
CA SER A 162 5.98 0.00 14.44
C SER A 162 6.28 0.65 13.08
N TYR A 163 5.32 0.67 12.15
CA TYR A 163 5.49 1.29 10.84
C TYR A 163 5.15 2.77 10.87
N ASN A 164 5.87 3.55 10.05
CA ASN A 164 5.51 4.93 9.76
C ASN A 164 4.34 5.01 8.76
N ILE A 165 3.82 6.22 8.55
CA ILE A 165 2.68 6.46 7.67
C ILE A 165 2.92 5.95 6.24
N TRP A 166 4.14 6.12 5.70
CA TRP A 166 4.49 5.64 4.36
C TRP A 166 4.39 4.12 4.24
N GLY A 167 4.90 3.40 5.23
CA GLY A 167 4.83 1.93 5.30
C GLY A 167 3.39 1.43 5.44
N LEU A 168 2.60 2.07 6.30
CA LEU A 168 1.19 1.72 6.49
C LEU A 168 0.33 2.02 5.25
N THR A 169 0.50 3.19 4.63
CA THR A 169 -0.21 3.52 3.39
C THR A 169 0.14 2.55 2.27
N GLY A 170 1.42 2.16 2.13
CA GLY A 170 1.87 1.14 1.20
C GLY A 170 1.17 -0.19 1.40
N LYS A 171 1.22 -0.72 2.63
CA LYS A 171 0.59 -2.02 2.98
C LYS A 171 -0.92 -1.99 2.80
N LEU A 172 -1.60 -0.95 3.26
CA LEU A 172 -3.05 -0.82 3.11
C LEU A 172 -3.46 -0.77 1.63
N SER A 173 -2.70 -0.06 0.79
CA SER A 173 -2.98 0.01 -0.65
C SER A 173 -2.83 -1.36 -1.31
N MET A 174 -1.78 -2.11 -0.95
CA MET A 174 -1.58 -3.49 -1.42
C MET A 174 -2.72 -4.41 -0.99
N MET A 175 -3.11 -4.40 0.29
CA MET A 175 -4.21 -5.20 0.82
C MET A 175 -5.54 -4.88 0.14
N SER A 176 -5.82 -3.59 -0.06
CA SER A 176 -7.03 -3.14 -0.75
C SER A 176 -7.08 -3.66 -2.19
N ILE A 177 -5.96 -3.65 -2.91
CA ILE A 177 -5.90 -4.20 -4.28
C ILE A 177 -6.14 -5.70 -4.28
N ILE A 178 -5.46 -6.46 -3.41
CA ILE A 178 -5.62 -7.92 -3.34
C ILE A 178 -7.07 -8.28 -3.00
N SER A 179 -7.67 -7.62 -2.01
CA SER A 179 -9.06 -7.86 -1.61
C SER A 179 -10.09 -7.60 -2.72
N ARG A 180 -9.78 -6.71 -3.67
CA ARG A 180 -10.65 -6.38 -4.82
C ARG A 180 -10.49 -7.34 -6.00
N ILE A 181 -9.42 -8.14 -6.02
CA ILE A 181 -9.19 -9.18 -7.05
C ILE A 181 -9.82 -10.50 -6.60
N SER A 182 -10.00 -10.69 -5.28
CA SER A 182 -10.56 -11.93 -4.72
C SER A 182 -12.06 -12.13 -4.95
N PHE A 183 -12.80 -11.19 -5.55
CA PHE A 183 -14.22 -11.33 -5.93
C PHE A 183 -14.58 -10.47 -7.14
#